data_AF-A0A1E1WK90-F1
#
_entry.id   AF-A0A1E1WK90-F1
#
_cell.length_a   1.000
_cell.length_b   1.000
_cell.length_c   1.000
_cell.angle_alpha   90.00
_cell.angle_beta   90.00
_cell.angle_gamma   90.00
#
_symmetry.space_group_name_H-M   'P 1'
#
loop_
_entity.id
_entity.type
_entity.pdbx_description
1 polymer ?
#
loop_
_entity_poly.entity_id
_entity_poly.type
_entity_poly.pdbx_seq_one_letter_code
_entity_poly.pdbx_strand_id
1 'polypeptide(L)'
;LGTECGGDDAVDDVSEGDDDTEEEPEKKPRISAKRNNKDRLPNHDQQVEPDQVFPINDESSADLYGRAIGSQLKELSKFQRCLAEKLISEIMFYAKLDQLTIGTSITLEPPDT
;
A
#
# COMPACT_ATOMS: atom_id res chain seq x y z
N LEU A 1 38.24 -51.60 0.94
CA LEU A 1 37.36 -50.96 1.93
C LEU A 1 36.09 -50.58 1.20
N GLY A 2 35.10 -51.46 1.25
CA GLY A 2 33.75 -51.18 0.76
C GLY A 2 32.98 -50.42 1.83
N THR A 3 32.09 -49.53 1.41
CA THR A 3 31.05 -49.00 2.28
C THR A 3 29.78 -48.95 1.46
N GLU A 4 28.90 -49.90 1.79
CA GLU A 4 27.56 -50.05 1.27
C GLU A 4 26.57 -49.53 2.31
N CYS A 5 25.51 -48.92 1.79
CA CYS A 5 24.11 -48.95 2.25
C CYS A 5 23.67 -48.22 3.53
N GLY A 6 22.65 -47.37 3.33
CA GLY A 6 21.38 -47.51 4.05
C GLY A 6 20.94 -46.29 4.85
N GLY A 7 19.77 -45.74 4.53
CA GLY A 7 19.13 -44.72 5.33
C GLY A 7 18.04 -43.95 4.59
N ASP A 8 17.00 -44.66 4.20
CA ASP A 8 15.75 -44.11 3.68
C ASP A 8 14.93 -43.60 4.87
N ASP A 9 14.43 -42.36 4.82
CA ASP A 9 13.23 -41.99 5.57
C ASP A 9 12.43 -40.97 4.75
N ALA A 10 11.33 -41.49 4.21
CA ALA A 10 10.28 -40.76 3.57
C ALA A 10 9.40 -40.07 4.63
N VAL A 11 9.06 -38.81 4.40
CA VAL A 11 7.81 -38.25 4.91
C VAL A 11 7.09 -37.55 3.76
N ASP A 12 5.88 -38.06 3.49
CA ASP A 12 4.83 -37.49 2.66
C ASP A 12 4.50 -36.07 3.13
N ASP A 13 4.57 -35.10 2.22
CA ASP A 13 3.86 -33.83 2.36
C ASP A 13 2.86 -33.73 1.20
N VAL A 14 1.59 -33.92 1.56
CA VAL A 14 0.43 -33.84 0.68
C VAL A 14 -0.32 -32.54 0.95
N SER A 15 -0.16 -31.58 0.05
CA SER A 15 -1.08 -30.46 -0.25
C SER A 15 -0.29 -29.55 -1.20
N GLU A 16 -0.79 -29.15 -2.35
CA GLU A 16 -2.00 -28.35 -2.50
C GLU A 16 -2.68 -28.70 -3.84
N GLY A 17 -4.01 -28.81 -3.80
CA GLY A 17 -4.82 -29.02 -5.00
C GLY A 17 -4.91 -27.74 -5.82
N ASP A 18 -4.74 -27.91 -7.13
CA ASP A 18 -5.14 -26.96 -8.16
C ASP A 18 -6.67 -26.79 -8.13
N ASP A 19 -7.14 -25.57 -7.90
CA ASP A 19 -8.52 -25.17 -8.18
C ASP A 19 -8.53 -24.31 -9.45
N ASP A 20 -8.57 -25.00 -10.60
CA ASP A 20 -8.91 -24.44 -11.89
C ASP A 20 -10.43 -24.21 -11.94
N THR A 21 -10.87 -23.01 -11.55
CA THR A 21 -12.22 -22.54 -11.88
C THR A 21 -12.15 -21.56 -13.05
N GLU A 22 -12.28 -22.08 -14.27
CA GLU A 22 -12.64 -21.30 -15.46
C GLU A 22 -14.15 -20.99 -15.44
N GLU A 23 -14.54 -19.71 -15.48
CA GLU A 23 -15.88 -19.32 -15.96
C GLU A 23 -15.80 -18.07 -16.87
N GLU A 24 -16.61 -18.12 -17.92
CA GLU A 24 -16.50 -17.45 -19.23
C GLU A 24 -16.86 -15.95 -19.29
N PRO A 25 -16.53 -15.27 -20.42
CA PRO A 25 -16.67 -13.82 -20.59
C PRO A 25 -18.03 -13.39 -21.18
N GLU A 26 -18.82 -12.60 -20.44
CA GLU A 26 -20.08 -12.04 -20.94
C GLU A 26 -19.96 -10.61 -21.53
N LYS A 27 -19.86 -10.59 -22.86
CA LYS A 27 -20.57 -9.75 -23.87
C LYS A 27 -20.70 -8.22 -23.65
N LYS A 28 -19.94 -7.47 -24.47
CA LYS A 28 -20.14 -6.04 -24.80
C LYS A 28 -21.39 -5.85 -25.69
N PRO A 29 -22.28 -4.87 -25.44
CA PRO A 29 -23.13 -4.32 -26.48
C PRO A 29 -22.40 -3.21 -27.25
N ARG A 30 -22.18 -3.45 -28.54
CA ARG A 30 -21.88 -2.39 -29.53
C ARG A 30 -23.20 -1.75 -29.90
N ILE A 31 -23.32 -0.43 -29.75
CA ILE A 31 -24.34 0.34 -30.47
C ILE A 31 -23.65 1.50 -31.17
N SER A 32 -23.83 1.51 -32.48
CA SER A 32 -23.28 2.45 -33.44
C SER A 32 -24.18 3.67 -33.61
N ALA A 33 -23.52 4.83 -33.80
CA ALA A 33 -23.89 5.95 -34.65
C ALA A 33 -25.25 6.68 -34.44
N LYS A 34 -25.20 7.97 -34.10
CA LYS A 34 -25.44 9.11 -35.02
C LYS A 34 -25.61 10.44 -34.26
N ARG A 35 -25.02 11.50 -34.82
CA ARG A 35 -25.19 12.91 -34.45
C ARG A 35 -26.67 13.33 -34.61
N ASN A 36 -27.19 14.17 -33.72
CA ASN A 36 -27.72 15.49 -34.11
C ASN A 36 -28.14 16.37 -32.93
N ASN A 37 -27.82 17.65 -33.12
CA ASN A 37 -28.05 18.83 -32.30
C ASN A 37 -29.55 19.18 -32.23
N LYS A 38 -30.10 19.50 -31.04
CA LYS A 38 -31.21 20.48 -30.92
C LYS A 38 -31.44 20.93 -29.46
N ASP A 39 -31.22 22.22 -29.28
CA ASP A 39 -31.76 23.15 -28.29
C ASP A 39 -32.89 22.62 -27.39
N ARG A 40 -32.68 22.69 -26.06
CA ARG A 40 -33.68 23.04 -25.03
C ARG A 40 -33.08 23.08 -23.62
N LEU A 41 -32.69 24.27 -23.17
CA LEU A 41 -32.97 24.74 -21.80
C LEU A 41 -34.32 25.51 -21.86
N PRO A 42 -35.06 25.76 -20.76
CA PRO A 42 -34.77 25.51 -19.35
C PRO A 42 -35.94 24.84 -18.58
N ASN A 43 -35.65 24.16 -17.47
CA ASN A 43 -36.38 24.29 -16.20
C ASN A 43 -35.76 23.30 -15.21
N HIS A 44 -34.88 23.83 -14.37
CA HIS A 44 -34.20 23.06 -13.33
C HIS A 44 -34.88 23.38 -11.99
N ASP A 45 -36.08 22.85 -11.80
CA ASP A 45 -36.54 22.49 -10.46
C ASP A 45 -35.90 21.13 -10.13
N GLN A 46 -34.59 21.14 -9.81
CA GLN A 46 -33.99 19.97 -9.18
C GLN A 46 -34.20 20.10 -7.68
N GLN A 47 -35.17 19.31 -7.22
CA GLN A 47 -35.19 18.76 -5.89
C GLN A 47 -33.77 18.31 -5.53
N VAL A 48 -33.18 18.95 -4.52
CA VAL A 48 -31.89 18.54 -3.97
C VAL A 48 -32.17 17.28 -3.15
N GLU A 49 -31.88 16.12 -3.72
CA GLU A 49 -31.82 14.85 -3.01
C GLU A 49 -30.78 14.97 -1.87
N PRO A 50 -31.16 14.76 -0.59
CA PRO A 50 -30.25 14.91 0.54
C PRO A 50 -29.53 13.59 0.78
N ASP A 51 -28.63 13.18 -0.12
CA ASP A 51 -27.82 11.98 0.14
C ASP A 51 -26.42 12.01 -0.49
N GLN A 52 -25.85 13.20 -0.66
CA GLN A 52 -24.40 13.31 -0.80
C GLN A 52 -23.76 13.31 0.59
N VAL A 53 -23.72 12.12 1.19
CA VAL A 53 -22.81 11.84 2.31
C VAL A 53 -21.40 11.93 1.75
N PHE A 54 -20.81 13.13 1.82
CA PHE A 54 -19.37 13.27 1.66
C PHE A 54 -18.71 12.37 2.71
N PRO A 55 -17.81 11.45 2.33
CA PRO A 55 -17.08 10.69 3.32
C PRO A 55 -16.34 11.70 4.20
N ILE A 56 -16.77 11.80 5.45
CA ILE A 56 -16.05 12.55 6.46
C ILE A 56 -14.72 11.84 6.56
N ASN A 57 -13.68 12.47 6.02
CA ASN A 57 -12.34 11.92 6.00
C ASN A 57 -11.82 12.01 7.44
N ASP A 58 -12.17 11.01 8.26
CA ASP A 58 -11.69 10.81 9.64
C ASP A 58 -10.22 10.36 9.63
N GLU A 59 -9.39 11.06 8.86
CA GLU A 59 -7.98 10.78 8.77
C GLU A 59 -7.29 11.32 10.02
N SER A 60 -6.63 10.43 10.76
CA SER A 60 -5.89 10.84 11.95
C SER A 60 -4.72 11.75 11.56
N SER A 61 -4.35 12.67 12.46
CA SER A 61 -3.10 13.43 12.31
C SER A 61 -1.88 12.53 12.08
N ALA A 62 -1.88 11.32 12.63
CA ALA A 62 -0.84 10.32 12.40
C ALA A 62 -0.83 9.78 10.97
N ASP A 63 -2.00 9.59 10.35
CA ASP A 63 -2.11 9.10 8.98
C ASP A 63 -1.61 10.16 7.99
N LEU A 64 -2.00 11.42 8.20
CA LEU A 64 -1.49 12.56 7.43
C LEU A 64 0.03 12.68 7.55
N TYR A 65 0.56 12.54 8.77
CA TYR A 65 2.00 12.56 9.01
C TYR A 65 2.72 11.41 8.30
N GLY A 66 2.17 10.19 8.38
CA GLY A 66 2.71 9.01 7.70
C GLY A 66 2.80 9.20 6.19
N ARG A 67 1.77 9.76 5.57
CA ARG A 67 1.79 10.09 4.12
C ARG A 67 2.86 11.12 3.78
N ALA A 68 3.01 12.16 4.60
CA ALA A 68 4.03 13.18 4.40
C ALA A 68 5.45 12.59 4.47
N ILE A 69 5.73 11.76 5.48
CA ILE A 69 7.02 11.05 5.60
C ILE A 69 7.24 10.13 4.39
N GLY A 70 6.23 9.36 3.99
CA GLY A 70 6.29 8.50 2.81
C GLY A 70 6.57 9.28 1.52
N SER A 71 6.07 10.51 1.39
CA SER A 71 6.41 11.40 0.27
C SER A 71 7.88 11.82 0.30
N GLN A 72 8.40 12.23 1.46
CA GLN A 72 9.80 12.64 1.61
C GLN A 72 10.77 11.49 1.32
N LEU A 73 10.46 10.26 1.77
CA LEU A 73 11.29 9.10 1.51
C LEU A 73 11.45 8.82 0.01
N LYS A 74 10.42 9.07 -0.80
CA LYS A 74 10.45 8.86 -2.26
C LYS A 74 11.45 9.77 -2.98
N GLU A 75 11.76 10.93 -2.40
CA GLU A 75 12.69 11.92 -2.97
C GLU A 75 14.16 11.60 -2.65
N LEU A 76 14.41 10.74 -1.66
CA LEU A 76 15.77 10.34 -1.28
C LEU A 76 16.37 9.32 -2.25
N SER A 77 17.70 9.34 -2.37
CA SER A 77 18.46 8.28 -3.06
C SER A 77 18.21 6.93 -2.38
N LYS A 78 18.36 5.83 -3.12
CA LYS A 78 18.08 4.48 -2.58
C LYS A 78 18.82 4.19 -1.27
N PHE A 79 20.09 4.60 -1.17
CA PHE A 79 20.89 4.39 0.03
C PHE A 79 20.42 5.25 1.20
N GLN A 80 20.19 6.55 0.97
CA GLN A 80 19.71 7.46 2.03
C GLN A 80 18.29 7.11 2.49
N ARG A 81 17.43 6.65 1.58
CA ARG A 81 16.10 6.14 1.92
C ARG A 81 16.18 4.95 2.86
N CYS A 82 17.03 3.97 2.55
CA CYS A 82 17.26 2.80 3.41
C CYS A 82 17.74 3.21 4.81
N LEU A 83 18.70 4.13 4.89
CA LEU A 83 19.19 4.65 6.18
C LEU A 83 18.08 5.38 6.96
N ALA A 84 17.31 6.23 6.28
CA ALA A 84 16.19 6.95 6.90
C ALA A 84 15.11 5.99 7.42
N GLU A 85 14.71 4.99 6.62
CA GLU A 85 13.73 3.96 7.01
C GLU A 85 14.21 3.14 8.23
N LYS A 86 15.50 2.78 8.26
CA LYS A 86 16.12 2.11 9.41
C LYS A 86 16.02 2.98 10.67
N LEU A 87 16.39 4.26 10.59
CA LEU A 87 16.36 5.18 11.73
C LEU A 87 14.94 5.45 12.22
N ILE A 88 13.98 5.64 11.30
CA ILE A 88 12.56 5.79 11.65
C ILE A 88 12.08 4.55 12.41
N SER A 89 12.40 3.36 11.92
CA SER A 89 12.01 2.10 12.56
C SER A 89 12.58 1.96 13.97
N GLU A 90 13.83 2.36 14.17
CA GLU A 90 14.51 2.35 15.47
C GLU A 90 13.90 3.38 16.45
N ILE A 91 13.62 4.59 16.00
CA ILE A 91 12.92 5.61 16.81
C ILE A 91 11.55 5.08 17.22
N MET A 92 10.78 4.49 16.31
CA MET A 92 9.47 3.90 16.63
C MET A 92 9.57 2.72 17.60
N PHE A 93 10.64 1.92 17.51
CA PHE A 93 10.91 0.85 18.47
C PHE A 93 11.14 1.39 19.89
N TYR A 94 12.04 2.37 20.05
CA TYR A 94 12.28 2.98 21.37
C TYR A 94 11.09 3.80 21.88
N ALA A 95 10.29 4.40 20.99
CA ALA A 95 9.04 5.07 21.35
C ALA A 95 8.05 4.10 21.99
N LYS A 96 7.87 2.91 21.39
CA LYS A 96 6.98 1.86 21.91
C LYS A 96 7.44 1.29 23.26
N LEU A 97 8.73 1.43 23.58
CA LEU A 97 9.28 1.05 24.89
C LEU A 97 9.19 2.17 25.93
N ASP A 98 8.60 3.33 25.58
CA ASP A 98 8.58 4.56 26.40
C ASP A 98 9.99 5.04 26.82
N GLN A 99 10.99 4.82 25.96
CA GLN A 99 12.40 5.17 26.23
C GLN A 99 12.86 6.47 25.54
N LEU A 100 12.04 7.05 24.66
CA LEU A 100 12.35 8.35 24.07
C LEU A 100 12.12 9.47 25.08
N THR A 101 13.03 10.43 25.10
CA THR A 101 12.92 11.64 25.91
C THR A 101 13.04 12.86 25.00
N ILE A 102 12.69 14.04 25.52
CA ILE A 102 12.86 15.31 24.78
C ILE A 102 14.34 15.54 24.41
N GLY A 103 15.28 14.98 25.17
CA GLY A 103 16.72 15.08 24.90
C GLY A 103 17.27 14.07 23.88
N THR A 104 16.46 13.13 23.39
CA THR A 104 16.92 12.13 22.43
C THR A 104 17.23 12.78 21.08
N SER A 105 18.42 12.54 20.54
CA SER A 105 18.89 13.16 19.29
C SER A 105 19.81 12.23 18.49
N ILE A 106 19.94 12.51 17.19
CA ILE A 106 20.87 11.82 16.28
C ILE A 106 22.16 12.64 16.22
N THR A 107 23.31 11.98 16.42
CA THR A 107 24.64 12.58 16.24
C THR A 107 25.22 12.12 14.91
N LEU A 108 25.71 13.06 14.10
CA LEU A 108 26.35 12.78 12.82
C LEU A 108 27.86 12.90 12.95
N GLU A 109 28.58 11.92 12.42
CA GLU A 109 30.03 12.01 12.29
C GLU A 109 30.41 12.85 11.07
N PRO A 110 31.49 13.64 11.15
CA PRO A 110 32.00 14.36 9.99
C PRO A 110 32.41 13.35 8.91
N PRO A 111 32.28 13.70 7.62
CA PRO A 111 32.82 12.86 6.56
C PRO A 111 34.34 12.73 6.76
N ASP A 112 34.86 11.51 6.64
CA ASP A 112 36.30 11.26 6.59
C ASP A 112 36.88 12.06 5.42
N THR A 113 37.58 13.15 5.74
CA THR A 113 38.25 14.04 4.77
C THR A 113 39.54 13.45 4.25
#